data_AF-A0A3L6E2S0-F1
#
_entry.id   AF-A0A3L6E2S0-F1
#
_cell.length_a   1.000
_cell.length_b   1.000
_cell.length_c   1.000
_cell.angle_alpha   90.00
_cell.angle_beta   90.00
_cell.angle_gamma   90.00
#
_symmetry.space_group_name_H-M   'P 1'
#
loop_
_entity.id
_entity.type
_entity.pdbx_description
1 polymer ?
#
loop_
_entity_poly.entity_id
_entity_poly.type
_entity_poly.pdbx_seq_one_letter_code
_entity_poly.pdbx_strand_id
1 'polypeptide(L)'
;MKDVCKNCGTKLTSKRNSGTNRLRNHVVDTCPKIPIEDQKRFIATMRKRAGEGSFVFDPRKTRECMVKWCISAEVAFNKFDDPFFSPWMESLQPSFSGVGRQTMRNDCIASFKMMRQELRNEL
;
A
#
# COMPACT_ATOMS: atom_id res chain seq x y z
N MET A 1 -16.48 -7.39 -31.45
CA MET A 1 -16.80 -7.18 -30.02
C MET A 1 -17.07 -5.69 -29.80
N LYS A 2 -18.26 -5.33 -29.28
CA LYS A 2 -18.66 -3.94 -29.00
C LYS A 2 -18.60 -3.75 -27.49
N ASP A 3 -17.73 -2.87 -27.02
CA ASP A 3 -17.65 -2.56 -25.59
C ASP A 3 -18.72 -1.52 -25.26
N VAL A 4 -19.61 -1.83 -24.32
CA VAL A 4 -20.67 -0.92 -23.88
C VAL A 4 -20.39 -0.51 -22.44
N CYS A 5 -20.38 0.79 -22.18
CA CYS A 5 -20.27 1.30 -20.82
C CYS A 5 -21.52 0.96 -20.02
N LYS A 6 -21.37 0.23 -18.90
CA LYS A 6 -22.50 -0.12 -18.03
C LYS A 6 -23.10 1.09 -17.31
N ASN A 7 -22.32 2.14 -17.09
CA ASN A 7 -22.75 3.32 -16.36
C ASN A 7 -23.59 4.23 -17.26
N CYS A 8 -23.04 4.67 -18.40
CA CYS A 8 -23.72 5.62 -19.28
C CYS A 8 -24.40 4.99 -20.51
N GLY A 9 -24.18 3.71 -20.80
CA GLY A 9 -24.74 3.01 -21.96
C GLY A 9 -24.04 3.29 -23.30
N THR A 10 -22.98 4.11 -23.30
CA THR A 10 -22.27 4.48 -24.54
C THR A 10 -21.62 3.24 -25.17
N LYS A 11 -21.92 3.02 -26.46
CA LYS A 11 -21.30 1.97 -27.28
C LYS A 11 -19.98 2.49 -27.83
N LEU A 12 -18.88 1.90 -27.39
CA LEU A 12 -17.54 2.24 -27.86
C LEU A 12 -17.22 1.40 -29.09
N THR A 13 -17.06 2.05 -30.24
CA THR A 13 -16.79 1.37 -31.51
C THR A 13 -15.30 1.06 -31.65
N SER A 14 -15.01 -0.16 -32.09
CA SER A 14 -13.64 -0.65 -32.28
C SER A 14 -13.11 -0.31 -33.67
N LYS A 15 -12.29 0.74 -33.79
CA LYS A 15 -11.37 0.92 -34.94
C LYS A 15 -10.27 -0.15 -34.88
N ARG A 16 -9.88 -0.71 -36.04
CA ARG A 16 -8.95 -1.86 -36.17
C ARG A 16 -7.60 -1.75 -35.43
N ASN A 17 -7.18 -0.55 -35.00
CA ASN A 17 -5.86 -0.30 -34.38
C ASN A 17 -5.90 0.22 -32.93
N SER A 18 -7.03 0.16 -32.21
CA SER A 18 -7.07 0.69 -30.83
C SER A 18 -7.20 -0.42 -29.80
N GLY A 19 -6.24 -0.47 -28.88
CA GLY A 19 -6.10 -1.53 -27.87
C GLY A 19 -7.27 -1.66 -26.89
N THR A 20 -7.15 -2.61 -25.98
CA THR A 20 -8.18 -3.06 -25.01
C THR A 20 -8.52 -2.03 -23.91
N ASN A 21 -7.96 -0.81 -23.95
CA ASN A 21 -8.14 0.21 -22.92
C ASN A 21 -9.27 1.23 -23.19
N ARG A 22 -10.07 1.09 -24.25
CA ARG A 22 -11.08 2.11 -24.61
C ARG A 22 -12.17 2.29 -23.57
N LEU A 23 -12.73 1.18 -23.07
CA LEU A 23 -13.76 1.25 -22.04
C LEU A 23 -13.21 1.85 -20.75
N ARG A 24 -11.96 1.53 -20.42
CA ARG A 24 -11.24 2.11 -19.30
C ARG A 24 -11.10 3.63 -19.48
N ASN A 25 -10.53 4.10 -20.59
CA ASN A 25 -10.35 5.54 -20.84
C ASN A 25 -11.70 6.28 -20.87
N HIS A 26 -12.75 5.64 -21.40
CA HIS A 26 -14.08 6.23 -21.35
C HIS A 26 -14.57 6.45 -19.92
N VAL A 27 -14.52 5.39 -19.10
CA VAL A 27 -14.92 5.43 -17.68
C VAL A 27 -14.10 6.46 -16.89
N VAL A 28 -12.81 6.59 -17.22
CA VAL A 28 -11.85 7.44 -16.52
C VAL A 28 -11.96 8.91 -16.91
N ASP A 29 -12.04 9.21 -18.20
CA ASP A 29 -11.79 10.57 -18.71
C ASP A 29 -13.05 11.26 -19.25
N THR A 30 -14.09 10.49 -19.63
CA THR A 30 -15.18 11.04 -20.47
C THR A 30 -16.58 10.56 -20.09
N CYS A 31 -16.74 9.72 -19.05
CA CYS A 31 -18.04 9.17 -18.71
C CYS A 31 -18.90 10.21 -17.97
N PRO A 32 -20.01 10.69 -18.56
CA PRO A 32 -20.79 11.78 -17.98
C PRO A 32 -21.60 11.36 -16.75
N LYS A 33 -21.78 10.06 -16.52
CA LYS A 33 -22.55 9.52 -15.39
C LYS A 33 -21.69 9.14 -14.18
N ILE A 34 -20.38 9.34 -14.26
CA ILE A 34 -19.47 9.08 -13.15
C ILE A 34 -19.03 10.45 -12.62
N PRO A 35 -19.27 10.77 -11.33
CA PRO A 35 -18.77 12.00 -10.74
C PRO A 35 -17.26 12.14 -10.89
N ILE A 36 -16.78 13.36 -11.09
CA ILE A 36 -15.35 13.64 -11.27
C ILE A 36 -14.51 13.13 -10.09
N GLU A 37 -15.04 13.19 -8.87
CA GLU A 37 -14.35 12.67 -7.68
C GLU A 37 -14.18 11.15 -7.70
N ASP A 38 -15.16 10.41 -8.20
CA ASP A 38 -15.06 8.96 -8.37
C ASP A 38 -14.11 8.59 -9.52
N GLN A 39 -14.08 9.40 -10.59
CA GLN A 39 -13.08 9.27 -11.66
C GLN A 39 -11.66 9.47 -11.10
N LYS A 40 -11.44 10.53 -10.30
CA LYS A 40 -10.15 10.80 -9.65
C LYS A 40 -9.73 9.68 -8.70
N ARG A 41 -10.66 9.13 -7.88
CA ARG A 41 -10.41 7.98 -7.01
C ARG A 41 -10.00 6.75 -7.82
N PHE A 42 -10.68 6.48 -8.93
CA PHE A 42 -10.34 5.38 -9.83
C PHE A 42 -8.98 5.59 -10.52
N ILE A 43 -8.64 6.81 -10.94
CA ILE A 43 -7.30 7.13 -11.47
C ILE A 43 -6.23 6.90 -10.39
N ALA A 44 -6.49 7.31 -9.15
CA ALA A 44 -5.56 7.17 -8.05
C ALA A 44 -5.25 5.69 -7.73
N THR A 45 -6.25 4.80 -7.80
CA THR A 45 -6.03 3.35 -7.66
C THR A 45 -5.34 2.72 -8.88
N MET A 46 -5.46 3.34 -10.06
CA MET A 46 -4.87 2.88 -11.32
C MET A 46 -3.46 3.39 -11.57
N ARG A 47 -3.05 4.48 -10.90
CA ARG A 47 -1.66 4.95 -10.84
C ARG A 47 -0.85 3.93 -10.04
N LYS A 48 -0.52 2.81 -10.68
CA LYS A 48 0.63 2.00 -10.26
C LYS A 48 1.81 2.95 -10.19
N ARG A 49 2.50 2.99 -9.04
CA ARG A 49 3.84 3.58 -8.96
C ARG A 49 4.64 2.90 -10.07
N ALA A 50 5.18 3.69 -11.00
CA ALA A 50 5.88 3.16 -12.16
C ALA A 50 6.99 2.20 -11.69
N GLY A 51 6.88 0.92 -12.06
CA GLY A 51 7.87 -0.12 -11.75
C GLY A 51 7.45 -1.19 -10.72
N GLU A 52 6.39 -0.99 -9.93
CA GLU A 52 5.94 -2.01 -8.97
C GLU A 52 4.81 -2.87 -9.54
N GLY A 53 4.91 -4.18 -9.31
CA GLY A 53 3.86 -5.15 -9.63
C GLY A 53 2.54 -4.86 -8.90
N SER A 54 1.65 -5.85 -8.79
CA SER A 54 0.52 -5.70 -7.86
C SER A 54 1.08 -5.46 -6.46
N PHE A 55 0.68 -4.36 -5.79
CA PHE A 55 1.02 -4.17 -4.39
C PHE A 55 0.39 -5.31 -3.58
N VAL A 56 1.21 -6.05 -2.84
CA VAL A 56 0.79 -7.08 -1.91
C VAL A 56 1.31 -6.66 -0.55
N PHE A 57 0.40 -6.48 0.41
CA PHE A 57 0.78 -6.15 1.77
C PHE A 57 1.54 -7.32 2.39
N ASP A 58 2.74 -7.03 2.91
CA ASP A 58 3.56 -7.99 3.63
C ASP A 58 3.72 -7.50 5.09
N PRO A 59 3.05 -8.14 6.06
CA PRO A 59 3.13 -7.75 7.46
C PRO A 59 4.52 -7.96 8.05
N ARG A 60 5.29 -8.93 7.56
CA ARG A 60 6.67 -9.20 8.04
C ARG A 60 7.59 -8.09 7.58
N LYS A 61 7.59 -7.77 6.28
CA LYS A 61 8.38 -6.66 5.73
C LYS A 61 8.03 -5.34 6.40
N THR A 62 6.74 -5.08 6.62
CA THR A 62 6.27 -3.87 7.32
C THR A 62 6.85 -3.81 8.74
N ARG A 63 6.84 -4.92 9.47
CA ARG A 63 7.39 -5.00 10.83
C ARG A 63 8.90 -4.82 10.86
N GLU A 64 9.64 -5.38 9.90
CA GLU A 64 11.08 -5.17 9.75
C GLU A 64 11.42 -3.69 9.49
N CYS A 65 10.68 -3.04 8.58
CA CYS A 65 10.84 -1.60 8.33
C CYS A 65 10.55 -0.77 9.58
N MET A 66 9.50 -1.11 10.33
CA MET A 66 9.15 -0.44 11.57
C MET A 66 10.25 -0.57 12.62
N VAL A 67 10.84 -1.76 12.81
CA VAL A 67 11.97 -1.98 13.74
C VAL A 67 13.18 -1.14 13.36
N LYS A 68 13.56 -1.12 12.07
CA LYS A 68 14.69 -0.30 11.58
C LYS A 68 14.45 1.19 11.85
N TRP A 69 13.23 1.68 11.61
CA TRP A 69 12.86 3.05 11.94
C TRP A 69 12.91 3.32 13.45
N CYS A 70 12.40 2.40 14.28
CA CYS A 70 12.42 2.56 15.73
C CYS A 70 13.84 2.70 16.28
N ILE A 71 14.77 1.86 15.80
CA ILE A 71 16.17 1.91 16.19
C ILE A 71 16.79 3.22 15.70
N SER A 72 16.61 3.57 14.43
CA SER A 72 17.22 4.76 13.82
C SER A 72 16.72 6.07 14.41
N ALA A 73 15.45 6.14 14.81
CA ALA A 73 14.83 7.33 15.39
C ALA A 73 14.77 7.29 16.92
N GLU A 74 15.41 6.30 17.55
CA GLU A 74 15.47 6.10 19.01
C GLU A 74 14.09 6.19 19.69
N VAL A 75 13.09 5.56 19.06
CA VAL A 75 11.70 5.65 19.50
C VAL A 75 11.52 4.95 20.84
N ALA A 76 11.03 5.70 21.83
CA ALA A 76 10.71 5.13 23.14
C ALA A 76 9.59 4.06 23.01
N PHE A 77 9.82 2.87 23.56
CA PHE A 77 8.88 1.75 23.37
C PHE A 77 7.49 1.99 23.96
N ASN A 78 7.33 2.90 24.93
CA ASN A 78 6.01 3.25 25.46
C ASN A 78 5.10 3.93 24.42
N LYS A 79 5.64 4.44 23.31
CA LYS A 79 4.86 5.00 22.20
C LYS A 79 4.02 3.96 21.46
N PHE A 80 4.34 2.69 21.60
CA PHE A 80 3.58 1.57 21.03
C PHE A 80 2.33 1.19 21.82
N ASP A 81 2.21 1.67 23.06
CA ASP A 81 1.01 1.55 23.87
C ASP A 81 0.20 2.86 23.89
N ASP A 82 0.60 3.85 23.07
CA ASP A 82 -0.13 5.10 22.96
C ASP A 82 -1.54 4.83 22.39
N PRO A 83 -2.61 5.39 22.98
CA PRO A 83 -3.99 5.15 22.52
C PRO A 83 -4.24 5.51 21.05
N PHE A 84 -3.44 6.40 20.47
CA PHE A 84 -3.55 6.82 19.08
C PHE A 84 -2.70 6.00 18.12
N PHE A 85 -1.79 5.13 18.62
CA PHE A 85 -0.92 4.33 17.79
C PHE A 85 -1.69 3.27 16.98
N SER A 86 -2.53 2.44 17.63
CA SER A 86 -3.30 1.41 16.93
C SER A 86 -4.29 2.00 15.91
N PRO A 87 -5.10 3.04 16.24
CA PRO A 87 -5.97 3.69 15.27
C PRO A 87 -5.19 4.25 14.06
N TRP A 88 -4.00 4.81 14.29
CA TRP A 88 -3.16 5.29 13.21
C TRP A 88 -2.70 4.14 12.29
N MET A 89 -2.20 3.04 12.85
CA MET A 89 -1.77 1.88 12.08
C MET A 89 -2.93 1.23 11.30
N GLU A 90 -4.09 1.07 11.93
CA GLU A 90 -5.31 0.53 11.31
C GLU A 90 -5.82 1.40 10.15
N SER A 91 -5.65 2.73 10.24
CA SER A 91 -6.01 3.66 9.16
C SER A 91 -5.14 3.49 7.90
N LEU A 92 -3.91 3.00 8.05
CA LEU A 92 -2.99 2.74 6.95
C LEU A 92 -3.22 1.36 6.33
N GLN A 93 -3.47 0.36 7.18
CA GLN A 93 -3.69 -1.03 6.77
C GLN A 93 -4.51 -1.78 7.82
N PRO A 94 -5.81 -2.02 7.58
CA PRO A 94 -6.69 -2.69 8.55
C PRO A 94 -6.26 -4.12 8.93
N SER A 95 -5.51 -4.80 8.04
CA SER A 95 -5.00 -6.16 8.33
C SER A 95 -3.71 -6.18 9.16
N PHE A 96 -3.12 -5.02 9.44
CA PHE A 96 -1.95 -4.91 10.30
C PHE A 96 -2.41 -4.58 11.72
N SER A 97 -2.29 -5.56 12.62
CA SER A 97 -2.45 -5.28 14.05
C SER A 97 -1.23 -4.51 14.55
N GLY A 98 -1.50 -3.42 15.28
CA GLY A 98 -0.46 -2.68 16.00
C GLY A 98 0.36 -3.61 16.91
N VAL A 99 1.64 -3.34 17.03
CA VAL A 99 2.55 -4.07 17.92
C VAL A 99 2.65 -3.32 19.26
N GLY A 100 2.52 -4.03 20.37
CA GLY A 100 2.68 -3.44 21.70
C GLY A 100 4.14 -3.20 22.08
N ARG A 101 4.38 -2.44 23.15
CA ARG A 101 5.73 -2.07 23.60
C ARG A 101 6.70 -3.25 23.80
N GLN A 102 6.20 -4.35 24.38
CA GLN A 102 7.04 -5.49 24.74
C GLN A 102 7.48 -6.24 23.48
N THR A 103 6.56 -6.34 22.53
CA THR A 103 6.79 -6.92 21.21
C THR A 103 7.84 -6.10 20.45
N MET A 104 7.66 -4.78 20.35
CA MET A 104 8.63 -3.91 19.67
C MET A 104 10.02 -3.94 20.32
N ARG A 105 10.09 -3.94 21.66
CA ARG A 105 11.35 -4.11 22.39
C ARG A 105 12.04 -5.42 22.00
N ASN A 106 11.31 -6.53 22.02
CA ASN A 106 11.86 -7.85 21.70
C ASN A 106 12.38 -7.90 20.26
N ASP A 107 11.65 -7.32 19.31
CA ASP A 107 12.05 -7.27 17.90
C ASP A 107 13.33 -6.44 17.70
N CYS A 108 13.44 -5.28 18.34
CA CYS A 108 14.63 -4.45 18.28
C CYS A 108 15.87 -5.18 18.85
N ILE A 109 15.71 -5.85 20.00
CA ILE A 109 16.77 -6.66 20.60
C ILE A 109 17.17 -7.83 19.69
N ALA A 110 16.20 -8.49 19.05
CA ALA A 110 16.46 -9.58 18.12
C ALA A 110 17.25 -9.09 16.90
N SER A 111 16.85 -7.95 16.31
CA SER A 111 17.57 -7.32 15.21
C SER A 111 19.01 -6.98 15.59
N PHE A 112 19.24 -6.40 16.77
CA PHE A 112 20.58 -6.12 17.28
C PHE A 112 21.43 -7.39 17.46
N LYS A 113 20.85 -8.45 18.04
CA LYS A 113 21.56 -9.74 18.21
C LYS A 113 21.97 -10.34 16.86
N MET A 114 21.10 -10.24 15.86
CA MET A 114 21.36 -10.74 14.51
C MET A 114 22.50 -9.97 13.84
N MET A 115 22.43 -8.64 13.82
CA MET A 115 23.49 -7.79 13.27
C MET A 115 24.83 -8.00 13.97
N ARG A 116 24.82 -8.17 15.31
CA ARG A 116 26.04 -8.50 16.06
C ARG A 116 26.62 -9.87 15.70
N GLN A 117 25.77 -10.84 15.34
CA GLN A 117 26.24 -12.15 14.92
C GLN A 117 26.83 -12.11 13.52
N GLU A 118 26.20 -11.37 12.60
CA GLU A 118 26.71 -11.15 11.24
C GLU A 118 28.10 -10.52 11.29
N LEU A 119 28.28 -9.44 12.04
CA LEU A 119 29.58 -8.80 12.23
C LEU A 119 30.64 -9.73 12.83
N ARG A 120 30.26 -10.65 13.72
CA ARG A 120 31.19 -11.65 14.28
C ARG A 120 31.58 -12.72 13.29
N ASN A 121 30.71 -13.04 12.33
CA ASN A 121 31.00 -14.03 11.30
C ASN A 121 31.86 -13.44 10.17
N GLU A 122 31.91 -12.12 10.05
CA GLU A 122 32.74 -11.38 9.08
C GLU A 122 34.16 -11.07 9.62
N LEU A 123 34.41 -11.31 10.90
CA LEU A 123 35.71 -11.17 11.59
C LEU A 123 36.43 -12.52 11.70
#